data_AF-A0A3N5Z1M3-F1
#
_entry.id   AF-A0A3N5Z1M3-F1
#
_cell.length_a   1.000
_cell.length_b   1.000
_cell.length_c   1.000
_cell.angle_alpha   90.00
_cell.angle_beta   90.00
_cell.angle_gamma   90.00
#
_symmetry.space_group_name_H-M   'P 1'
#
loop_
_entity.id
_entity.type
_entity.pdbx_description
1 polymer ?
#
loop_
_entity_poly.entity_id
_entity_poly.type
_entity_poly.pdbx_seq_one_letter_code
_entity_poly.pdbx_strand_id
1 'polypeptide(L)'
;MVIAMRSLFARVRASSATWLTLAAILGLPAATVAQIGALVSPGPLSRPHAQLEGISNCQRCHEPGRQVTAARCLSCHKPVAERIAARKGVHRNAGDQCVGSHAEHAGLDAELRPFDPARFDHAAETGFPLEGRHAPLARDCAKCHRTRSFLTARTECAACHQDPHRPTLGANCQTCHSTAAAFADARKGFDHSRARFPLLGAHRTVECAQCHVNKTFTGLKFASCADCHKTPHRAALGGECATCHGNETWKTTRIDHARTAFPLKGKHGGVPCASCHVKPAARVRVESDRCARCHVDVHKGQFPQDCASCHNEAGFAKGAFDHDRQTKFPLTGRHAALPCERCHKGASKGAVAAPARTGAPRTVLFAGASGACVSCHEDVHRGGTVRACETCHGTAGFAVARFQHPATLGWFFSGQHAKATCASCHGRPPNVPVVLDVARAAATRVTAASGARAPIGDWQFKAIGTACSSCHADVHAGQFKAACDTCHAVEDRGFTAGRFSHAKTGFPLTGRHQAAPCAACHVPAGTERPAAPPGRKPVTVPAAAATARPARPHGSQAAPIVFRGTPAAC
;
A
#
# COMPACT_ATOMS: atom_id res chain seq x y z
N MET A 1 119.69 18.92 -46.54
CA MET A 1 120.74 19.27 -45.56
C MET A 1 121.37 17.95 -45.12
N VAL A 2 122.49 17.52 -45.72
CA VAL A 2 123.88 17.88 -45.34
C VAL A 2 124.09 17.30 -43.92
N ILE A 3 124.84 16.24 -43.65
CA ILE A 3 126.32 16.03 -43.60
C ILE A 3 126.49 14.56 -43.12
N ALA A 4 127.03 13.56 -43.84
CA ALA A 4 128.43 13.22 -44.17
C ALA A 4 129.44 13.17 -43.00
N MET A 5 129.93 11.99 -42.59
CA MET A 5 131.33 11.79 -42.11
C MET A 5 131.61 10.28 -41.92
N ARG A 6 132.42 9.67 -42.81
CA ARG A 6 133.89 9.44 -42.71
C ARG A 6 134.24 8.36 -41.68
N SER A 7 134.50 7.11 -42.10
CA SER A 7 135.76 6.59 -42.66
C SER A 7 136.92 6.57 -41.66
N LEU A 8 137.33 5.37 -41.23
CA LEU A 8 138.74 5.10 -40.95
C LEU A 8 139.09 3.63 -41.18
N PHE A 9 140.09 3.47 -42.03
CA PHE A 9 140.81 2.26 -42.43
C PHE A 9 141.64 1.68 -41.27
N ALA A 10 141.83 0.36 -41.21
CA ALA A 10 143.16 -0.27 -41.35
C ALA A 10 143.14 -1.81 -41.16
N ARG A 11 143.49 -2.48 -42.26
CA ARG A 11 144.21 -3.75 -42.45
C ARG A 11 144.74 -4.48 -41.21
N VAL A 12 144.47 -5.79 -41.08
CA VAL A 12 145.50 -6.83 -40.84
C VAL A 12 145.06 -8.17 -41.46
N ARG A 13 145.98 -8.70 -42.29
CA ARG A 13 146.26 -10.03 -42.85
C ARG A 13 145.31 -11.23 -42.62
N ALA A 14 145.08 -11.91 -43.74
CA ALA A 14 144.68 -13.31 -43.84
C ALA A 14 145.58 -14.24 -42.99
N SER A 15 144.95 -15.19 -42.32
CA SER A 15 145.56 -16.45 -41.88
C SER A 15 144.48 -17.52 -41.86
N SER A 16 144.65 -18.46 -42.76
CA SER A 16 143.85 -19.65 -43.01
C SER A 16 143.94 -20.63 -41.85
N ALA A 17 143.00 -20.60 -40.91
CA ALA A 17 142.69 -21.71 -40.00
C ALA A 17 141.52 -21.35 -39.06
N THR A 18 140.27 -21.41 -39.54
CA THR A 18 139.07 -21.70 -38.69
C THR A 18 137.83 -21.83 -39.60
N TRP A 19 137.78 -22.90 -40.39
CA TRP A 19 136.59 -23.35 -41.12
C TRP A 19 135.79 -24.40 -40.31
N LEU A 20 135.68 -24.23 -38.99
CA LEU A 20 135.10 -25.25 -38.10
C LEU A 20 134.22 -24.72 -36.93
N THR A 21 133.71 -23.49 -37.00
CA THR A 21 132.74 -22.96 -36.01
C THR A 21 131.59 -22.13 -36.60
N LEU A 22 131.24 -22.31 -37.88
CA LEU A 22 130.05 -21.69 -38.48
C LEU A 22 129.15 -22.65 -39.27
N ALA A 23 129.16 -23.94 -38.90
CA ALA A 23 128.24 -24.95 -39.41
C ALA A 23 127.54 -25.73 -38.28
N ALA A 24 127.29 -25.07 -37.14
CA ALA A 24 126.55 -25.62 -36.00
C ALA A 24 125.36 -24.72 -35.59
N ILE A 25 124.75 -24.02 -36.56
CA ILE A 25 123.47 -23.28 -36.39
C ILE A 25 122.40 -23.77 -37.39
N LEU A 26 122.65 -24.87 -38.14
CA LEU A 26 121.73 -25.41 -39.15
C LEU A 26 121.24 -26.83 -38.84
N GLY A 27 121.15 -27.18 -37.56
CA GLY A 27 120.77 -28.53 -37.11
C GLY A 27 119.95 -28.58 -35.83
N LEU A 28 119.14 -27.56 -35.54
CA LEU A 28 118.10 -27.70 -34.51
C LEU A 28 116.94 -28.52 -35.10
N PRO A 29 116.51 -29.62 -34.45
CA PRO A 29 115.36 -30.38 -34.91
C PRO A 29 114.14 -29.46 -34.95
N ALA A 30 113.38 -29.51 -36.05
CA ALA A 30 112.15 -28.75 -36.27
C ALA A 30 111.11 -28.89 -35.13
N ALA A 31 111.29 -29.86 -34.23
CA ALA A 31 110.52 -30.02 -33.00
C ALA A 31 110.69 -28.87 -31.99
N THR A 32 111.84 -28.18 -31.95
CA THR A 32 112.09 -27.11 -30.94
C THR A 32 111.42 -25.77 -31.30
N VAL A 33 111.27 -25.45 -32.60
CA VAL A 33 110.54 -24.24 -33.03
C VAL A 33 109.02 -24.42 -32.91
N ALA A 34 108.51 -25.63 -33.17
CA ALA A 34 107.10 -25.96 -32.99
C ALA A 34 106.67 -25.89 -31.50
N GLN A 35 107.56 -26.22 -30.56
CA GLN A 35 107.28 -26.16 -29.12
C GLN A 35 107.34 -24.74 -28.54
N ILE A 36 108.15 -23.82 -29.08
CA ILE A 36 108.16 -22.41 -28.67
C ILE A 36 106.95 -21.65 -29.28
N GLY A 37 106.54 -22.01 -30.50
CA GLY A 37 105.34 -21.46 -31.13
C GLY A 37 104.05 -21.75 -30.35
N ALA A 38 103.94 -22.95 -29.77
CA ALA A 38 102.83 -23.33 -28.88
C ALA A 38 102.88 -22.64 -27.49
N LEU A 39 104.03 -22.10 -27.07
CA LEU A 39 104.18 -21.31 -25.84
C LEU A 39 103.74 -19.84 -26.01
N VAL A 40 103.71 -19.32 -27.24
CA VAL A 40 103.39 -17.91 -27.55
C VAL A 40 102.06 -17.73 -28.28
N SER A 41 101.58 -18.74 -29.00
CA SER A 41 100.25 -18.74 -29.63
C SER A 41 99.58 -20.11 -29.43
N PRO A 42 98.57 -20.21 -28.53
CA PRO A 42 97.91 -21.47 -28.18
C PRO A 42 97.14 -22.14 -29.33
N GLY A 43 96.99 -21.45 -30.46
CA GLY A 43 96.19 -21.84 -31.61
C GLY A 43 95.63 -20.59 -32.32
N PRO A 44 95.15 -20.72 -33.56
CA PRO A 44 94.54 -19.60 -34.26
C PRO A 44 93.25 -19.15 -33.54
N LEU A 45 93.03 -17.85 -33.54
CA LEU A 45 91.79 -17.20 -33.13
C LEU A 45 90.66 -17.58 -34.09
N SER A 46 89.44 -17.56 -33.56
CA SER A 46 88.21 -17.75 -34.28
C SER A 46 88.04 -16.70 -35.38
N ARG A 47 87.32 -17.04 -36.46
CA ARG A 47 87.03 -16.13 -37.59
C ARG A 47 86.58 -14.73 -37.17
N PRO A 48 85.67 -14.54 -36.17
CA PRO A 48 85.28 -13.20 -35.72
C PRO A 48 86.43 -12.35 -35.16
N HIS A 49 87.47 -12.99 -34.62
CA HIS A 49 88.64 -12.35 -34.05
C HIS A 49 89.91 -12.50 -34.90
N ALA A 50 89.83 -13.06 -36.11
CA ALA A 50 90.99 -13.27 -36.98
C ALA A 50 91.80 -11.98 -37.27
N GLN A 51 91.14 -10.82 -37.27
CA GLN A 51 91.79 -9.52 -37.42
C GLN A 51 92.66 -9.09 -36.21
N LEU A 52 92.54 -9.80 -35.09
CA LEU A 52 93.32 -9.58 -33.87
C LEU A 52 94.52 -10.52 -33.78
N GLU A 53 94.77 -11.32 -34.81
CA GLU A 53 95.95 -12.16 -34.91
C GLU A 53 97.26 -11.36 -34.84
N GLY A 54 98.32 -12.03 -34.40
CA GLY A 54 99.67 -11.46 -34.31
C GLY A 54 100.11 -11.08 -32.90
N ILE A 55 101.42 -11.20 -32.67
CA ILE A 55 102.06 -11.14 -31.36
C ILE A 55 101.89 -9.78 -30.64
N SER A 56 101.66 -8.70 -31.39
CA SER A 56 101.43 -7.37 -30.82
C SER A 56 100.03 -7.19 -30.21
N ASN A 57 99.09 -8.07 -30.52
CA ASN A 57 97.68 -7.92 -30.16
C ASN A 57 97.28 -8.72 -28.91
N CYS A 58 98.17 -9.57 -28.36
CA CYS A 58 97.88 -10.43 -27.21
C CYS A 58 97.37 -9.65 -25.99
N GLN A 59 97.93 -8.45 -25.74
CA GLN A 59 97.57 -7.58 -24.62
C GLN A 59 96.18 -6.92 -24.75
N ARG A 60 95.52 -7.05 -25.91
CA ARG A 60 94.14 -6.56 -26.09
C ARG A 60 93.14 -7.43 -25.32
N CYS A 61 93.48 -8.70 -25.11
CA CYS A 61 92.66 -9.66 -24.37
C CYS A 61 93.29 -10.04 -23.03
N HIS A 62 94.63 -10.17 -22.98
CA HIS A 62 95.36 -10.55 -21.77
C HIS A 62 95.92 -9.35 -21.02
N GLU A 63 95.88 -9.41 -19.69
CA GLU A 63 96.61 -8.48 -18.83
C GLU A 63 98.01 -9.05 -18.51
N PRO A 64 99.06 -8.22 -18.39
CA PRO A 64 100.40 -8.71 -18.04
C PRO A 64 100.39 -9.55 -16.76
N GLY A 65 100.85 -10.80 -16.85
CA GLY A 65 100.89 -11.74 -15.72
C GLY A 65 99.53 -12.28 -15.25
N ARG A 66 98.43 -12.00 -15.96
CA ARG A 66 97.08 -12.51 -15.64
C ARG A 66 96.45 -13.17 -16.87
N GLN A 67 95.45 -14.01 -16.61
CA GLN A 67 94.57 -14.52 -17.66
C GLN A 67 93.66 -13.39 -18.19
N VAL A 68 92.86 -13.69 -19.22
CA VAL A 68 91.90 -12.71 -19.76
C VAL A 68 90.86 -12.31 -18.71
N THR A 69 90.42 -11.05 -18.73
CA THR A 69 89.42 -10.52 -17.81
C THR A 69 88.14 -10.15 -18.54
N ALA A 70 86.98 -10.25 -17.88
CA ALA A 70 85.71 -9.81 -18.47
C ALA A 70 85.74 -8.35 -18.94
N ALA A 71 86.48 -7.47 -18.23
CA ALA A 71 86.62 -6.07 -18.61
C ALA A 71 87.24 -5.89 -20.01
N ARG A 72 88.23 -6.73 -20.38
CA ARG A 72 88.84 -6.71 -21.72
C ARG A 72 87.83 -7.11 -22.79
N CYS A 73 87.08 -8.19 -22.57
CA CYS A 73 86.03 -8.64 -23.49
C CYS A 73 84.92 -7.58 -23.66
N LEU A 74 84.41 -7.05 -22.56
CA LEU A 74 83.28 -6.10 -22.56
C LEU A 74 83.64 -4.71 -23.09
N SER A 75 84.93 -4.35 -23.15
CA SER A 75 85.39 -3.08 -23.75
C SER A 75 85.01 -2.97 -25.24
N CYS A 76 85.02 -4.11 -25.96
CA CYS A 76 84.62 -4.19 -27.36
C CYS A 76 83.17 -4.70 -27.50
N HIS A 77 82.71 -5.61 -26.62
CA HIS A 77 81.34 -6.14 -26.64
C HIS A 77 80.35 -5.32 -25.79
N LYS A 78 80.26 -4.01 -26.06
CA LYS A 78 79.38 -3.08 -25.32
C LYS A 78 77.91 -3.53 -25.25
N PRO A 79 77.27 -4.03 -26.33
CA PRO A 79 75.89 -4.50 -26.25
C PRO A 79 75.71 -5.71 -25.31
N VAL A 80 76.74 -6.55 -25.16
CA VAL A 80 76.71 -7.66 -24.21
C VAL A 80 76.85 -7.13 -22.79
N ALA A 81 77.74 -6.16 -22.57
CA ALA A 81 77.92 -5.50 -21.28
C ALA A 81 76.60 -4.90 -20.76
N GLU A 82 75.87 -4.19 -21.63
CA GLU A 82 74.55 -3.63 -21.31
C GLU A 82 73.53 -4.71 -20.90
N ARG A 83 73.55 -5.87 -21.56
CA ARG A 83 72.63 -6.98 -21.24
C ARG A 83 72.99 -7.70 -19.94
N ILE A 84 74.27 -7.85 -19.64
CA ILE A 84 74.74 -8.38 -18.35
C ILE A 84 74.29 -7.44 -17.24
N ALA A 85 74.54 -6.13 -17.39
CA ALA A 85 74.09 -5.12 -16.44
C ALA A 85 72.56 -5.15 -16.24
N ALA A 86 71.80 -5.32 -17.32
CA ALA A 86 70.34 -5.43 -17.27
C ALA A 86 69.81 -6.81 -16.85
N ARG A 87 70.67 -7.80 -16.64
CA ARG A 87 70.32 -9.22 -16.39
C ARG A 87 69.33 -9.81 -17.42
N LYS A 88 69.57 -9.62 -18.72
CA LYS A 88 68.64 -10.01 -19.80
C LYS A 88 69.16 -11.10 -20.73
N GLY A 89 68.34 -12.12 -21.01
CA GLY A 89 68.64 -13.19 -21.95
C GLY A 89 69.73 -14.14 -21.44
N VAL A 90 70.44 -14.82 -22.35
CA VAL A 90 71.45 -15.85 -22.00
C VAL A 90 72.60 -15.38 -21.11
N HIS A 91 72.81 -14.06 -21.01
CA HIS A 91 73.85 -13.47 -20.14
C HIS A 91 73.28 -12.95 -18.80
N ARG A 92 72.03 -13.28 -18.44
CA ARG A 92 71.39 -12.78 -17.21
C ARG A 92 72.17 -13.11 -15.93
N ASN A 93 72.80 -14.27 -15.92
CA ASN A 93 73.56 -14.83 -14.81
C ASN A 93 75.05 -14.98 -15.19
N ALA A 94 75.53 -14.23 -16.19
CA ALA A 94 76.92 -14.33 -16.60
C ALA A 94 77.85 -13.85 -15.47
N GLY A 95 78.85 -14.67 -15.12
CA GLY A 95 79.91 -14.31 -14.20
C GLY A 95 81.01 -13.47 -14.86
N ASP A 96 82.11 -13.27 -14.15
CA ASP A 96 83.31 -12.55 -14.60
C ASP A 96 84.28 -13.41 -15.44
N GLN A 97 84.00 -14.70 -15.60
CA GLN A 97 84.79 -15.65 -16.37
C GLN A 97 84.14 -15.98 -17.71
N CYS A 98 84.29 -15.09 -18.70
CA CYS A 98 83.69 -15.26 -20.03
C CYS A 98 84.25 -16.49 -20.76
N VAL A 99 85.53 -16.81 -20.56
CA VAL A 99 86.22 -17.91 -21.25
C VAL A 99 85.70 -19.30 -20.92
N GLY A 100 85.03 -19.47 -19.76
CA GLY A 100 84.42 -20.75 -19.40
C GLY A 100 83.28 -21.16 -20.34
N SER A 101 82.68 -20.20 -21.04
CA SER A 101 81.60 -20.44 -22.01
C SER A 101 81.94 -19.95 -23.42
N HIS A 102 82.95 -19.08 -23.55
CA HIS A 102 83.44 -18.54 -24.81
C HIS A 102 84.91 -18.89 -25.01
N ALA A 103 85.19 -20.06 -25.57
CA ALA A 103 86.53 -20.57 -25.81
C ALA A 103 87.13 -19.96 -27.09
N GLU A 104 88.30 -19.37 -26.95
CA GLU A 104 89.10 -18.81 -28.05
C GLU A 104 90.40 -19.63 -28.22
N HIS A 105 91.13 -19.45 -29.32
CA HIS A 105 92.30 -20.25 -29.71
C HIS A 105 92.00 -21.71 -30.10
N ALA A 106 90.72 -22.04 -30.32
CA ALA A 106 90.31 -23.37 -30.78
C ALA A 106 90.41 -23.52 -32.31
N GLY A 107 90.83 -22.48 -33.03
CA GLY A 107 90.96 -22.44 -34.48
C GLY A 107 89.94 -21.53 -35.17
N LEU A 108 90.22 -21.20 -36.44
CA LEU A 108 89.42 -20.27 -37.25
C LEU A 108 87.94 -20.67 -37.35
N ASP A 109 87.67 -21.97 -37.48
CA ASP A 109 86.32 -22.51 -37.67
C ASP A 109 85.69 -23.05 -36.38
N ALA A 110 86.37 -22.92 -35.24
CA ALA A 110 85.83 -23.37 -33.98
C ALA A 110 84.68 -22.46 -33.51
N GLU A 111 83.66 -23.07 -32.91
CA GLU A 111 82.55 -22.33 -32.34
C GLU A 111 82.98 -21.74 -30.99
N LEU A 112 82.99 -20.40 -30.89
CA LEU A 112 83.34 -19.66 -29.67
C LEU A 112 82.54 -20.15 -28.46
N ARG A 113 81.24 -20.38 -28.62
CA ARG A 113 80.39 -21.00 -27.60
C ARG A 113 79.81 -22.27 -28.20
N PRO A 114 80.19 -23.47 -27.73
CA PRO A 114 79.51 -24.69 -28.09
C PRO A 114 78.01 -24.56 -27.80
N PHE A 115 77.18 -24.58 -28.84
CA PHE A 115 75.75 -24.40 -28.72
C PHE A 115 75.03 -25.65 -29.25
N ASP A 116 74.32 -26.35 -28.36
CA ASP A 116 73.42 -27.44 -28.73
C ASP A 116 71.97 -26.94 -28.69
N PRO A 117 71.34 -26.68 -29.86
CA PRO A 117 69.95 -26.25 -29.92
C PRO A 117 68.97 -27.26 -29.30
N ALA A 118 69.32 -28.55 -29.29
CA ALA A 118 68.46 -29.60 -28.76
C ALA A 118 68.43 -29.62 -27.23
N ARG A 119 69.45 -29.07 -26.57
CA ARG A 119 69.55 -29.01 -25.09
C ARG A 119 69.32 -27.63 -24.51
N PHE A 120 69.07 -26.62 -25.35
CA PHE A 120 68.86 -25.26 -24.88
C PHE A 120 67.55 -25.12 -24.08
N ASP A 121 67.68 -24.73 -22.80
CA ASP A 121 66.54 -24.43 -21.93
C ASP A 121 66.28 -22.92 -21.92
N HIS A 122 65.19 -22.51 -22.58
CA HIS A 122 64.82 -21.11 -22.69
C HIS A 122 64.50 -20.46 -21.33
N ALA A 123 63.90 -21.21 -20.38
CA ALA A 123 63.56 -20.71 -19.06
C ALA A 123 64.82 -20.49 -18.21
N ALA A 124 65.70 -21.49 -18.16
CA ALA A 124 66.93 -21.44 -17.37
C ALA A 124 67.91 -20.39 -17.91
N GLU A 125 68.13 -20.39 -19.23
CA GLU A 125 69.14 -19.56 -19.87
C GLU A 125 68.67 -18.11 -20.03
N THR A 126 67.41 -17.87 -20.41
CA THR A 126 66.94 -16.51 -20.73
C THR A 126 66.03 -15.89 -19.69
N GLY A 127 65.43 -16.70 -18.81
CA GLY A 127 64.38 -16.27 -17.88
C GLY A 127 62.99 -16.15 -18.51
N PHE A 128 62.83 -16.59 -19.76
CA PHE A 128 61.55 -16.58 -20.47
C PHE A 128 61.07 -18.02 -20.71
N PRO A 129 60.18 -18.56 -19.87
CA PRO A 129 59.70 -19.92 -20.03
C PRO A 129 58.70 -20.01 -21.19
N LEU A 130 58.90 -20.99 -22.08
CA LEU A 130 57.98 -21.30 -23.17
C LEU A 130 56.97 -22.34 -22.67
N GLU A 131 55.82 -21.85 -22.22
CA GLU A 131 54.79 -22.68 -21.57
C GLU A 131 53.52 -22.83 -22.40
N GLY A 132 52.71 -23.83 -22.04
CA GLY A 132 51.43 -24.11 -22.67
C GLY A 132 51.58 -24.33 -24.17
N ARG A 133 50.84 -23.56 -24.97
CA ARG A 133 50.85 -23.64 -26.43
C ARG A 133 52.14 -23.14 -27.07
N HIS A 134 53.02 -22.46 -26.32
CA HIS A 134 54.34 -22.04 -26.79
C HIS A 134 55.43 -23.09 -26.54
N ALA A 135 55.20 -24.08 -25.65
CA ALA A 135 56.20 -25.10 -25.33
C ALA A 135 56.72 -25.89 -26.55
N PRO A 136 55.87 -26.32 -27.51
CA PRO A 136 56.36 -27.03 -28.69
C PRO A 136 57.28 -26.18 -29.59
N LEU A 137 57.15 -24.85 -29.55
CA LEU A 137 57.97 -23.93 -30.35
C LEU A 137 59.42 -23.85 -29.86
N ALA A 138 59.72 -24.36 -28.66
CA ALA A 138 61.09 -24.41 -28.15
C ALA A 138 62.05 -25.20 -29.06
N ARG A 139 61.52 -26.10 -29.90
CA ARG A 139 62.29 -26.89 -30.87
C ARG A 139 62.48 -26.20 -32.22
N ASP A 140 61.79 -25.07 -32.47
CA ASP A 140 61.80 -24.37 -33.76
C ASP A 140 62.14 -22.89 -33.57
N CYS A 141 63.44 -22.64 -33.38
CA CYS A 141 64.00 -21.31 -33.14
C CYS A 141 63.57 -20.28 -34.21
N ALA A 142 63.42 -20.71 -35.47
CA ALA A 142 63.11 -19.84 -36.60
C ALA A 142 61.72 -19.22 -36.53
N LYS A 143 60.79 -19.81 -35.74
CA LYS A 143 59.44 -19.24 -35.53
C LYS A 143 59.47 -17.91 -34.79
N CYS A 144 60.45 -17.74 -33.91
CA CYS A 144 60.60 -16.55 -33.07
C CYS A 144 61.78 -15.67 -33.54
N HIS A 145 62.92 -16.28 -33.87
CA HIS A 145 64.16 -15.60 -34.24
C HIS A 145 64.32 -15.55 -35.75
N ARG A 146 63.63 -14.61 -36.39
CA ARG A 146 63.62 -14.45 -37.87
C ARG A 146 64.90 -13.86 -38.44
N THR A 147 65.74 -13.29 -37.59
CA THR A 147 67.06 -12.75 -37.96
C THR A 147 68.16 -13.62 -37.40
N ARG A 148 69.38 -13.53 -37.96
CA ARG A 148 70.57 -14.18 -37.38
C ARG A 148 70.90 -13.72 -35.94
N SER A 149 70.34 -12.58 -35.51
CA SER A 149 70.42 -12.12 -34.12
C SER A 149 69.29 -12.68 -33.28
N PHE A 150 69.65 -13.37 -32.19
CA PHE A 150 68.71 -13.86 -31.17
C PHE A 150 68.31 -12.78 -30.15
N LEU A 151 68.82 -11.56 -30.28
CA LEU A 151 68.67 -10.48 -29.29
C LEU A 151 67.51 -9.53 -29.57
N THR A 152 66.93 -9.57 -30.77
CA THR A 152 65.94 -8.61 -31.26
C THR A 152 64.49 -9.06 -31.06
N ALA A 153 64.28 -10.33 -30.72
CA ALA A 153 62.95 -10.86 -30.46
C ALA A 153 62.34 -10.19 -29.22
N ARG A 154 61.10 -9.71 -29.38
CA ARG A 154 60.32 -9.04 -28.36
C ARG A 154 59.39 -10.03 -27.67
N THR A 155 59.30 -9.95 -26.35
CA THR A 155 58.52 -10.90 -25.51
C THR A 155 57.07 -10.44 -25.30
N GLU A 156 56.72 -9.23 -25.71
CA GLU A 156 55.34 -8.75 -25.66
C GLU A 156 54.46 -9.56 -26.62
N CYS A 157 53.25 -9.94 -26.17
CA CYS A 157 52.33 -10.76 -26.97
C CYS A 157 52.06 -10.15 -28.35
N ALA A 158 51.90 -8.82 -28.41
CA ALA A 158 51.63 -8.07 -29.63
C ALA A 158 52.80 -8.05 -30.63
N ALA A 159 54.02 -8.44 -30.22
CA ALA A 159 55.15 -8.56 -31.13
C ALA A 159 54.99 -9.73 -32.13
N CYS A 160 54.22 -10.76 -31.74
CA CYS A 160 53.97 -11.95 -32.55
C CYS A 160 52.48 -12.10 -32.92
N HIS A 161 51.57 -11.65 -32.06
CA HIS A 161 50.13 -11.77 -32.24
C HIS A 161 49.51 -10.45 -32.67
N GLN A 162 48.65 -10.51 -33.69
CA GLN A 162 47.82 -9.37 -34.07
C GLN A 162 46.65 -9.25 -33.10
N ASP A 163 46.44 -8.05 -32.55
CA ASP A 163 45.31 -7.77 -31.66
C ASP A 163 44.01 -7.58 -32.47
N PRO A 164 43.03 -8.51 -32.38
CA PRO A 164 41.75 -8.37 -33.07
C PRO A 164 40.81 -7.34 -32.40
N HIS A 165 41.16 -6.80 -31.23
CA HIS A 165 40.34 -5.89 -30.43
C HIS A 165 40.61 -4.39 -30.74
N ARG A 166 41.38 -4.09 -31.79
CA ARG A 166 41.65 -2.72 -32.26
C ARG A 166 42.16 -1.78 -31.14
N PRO A 167 43.32 -2.09 -30.56
CA PRO A 167 43.83 -1.63 -29.25
C PRO A 167 42.85 -1.18 -28.14
N THR A 168 41.57 -1.55 -28.18
CA THR A 168 40.56 -0.97 -27.26
C THR A 168 40.64 -1.50 -25.83
N LEU A 169 41.32 -2.63 -25.61
CA LEU A 169 41.45 -3.33 -24.33
C LEU A 169 42.83 -3.18 -23.67
N GLY A 170 43.75 -2.42 -24.30
CA GLY A 170 45.11 -2.23 -23.82
C GLY A 170 46.06 -3.42 -24.10
N ALA A 171 47.31 -3.30 -23.64
CA ALA A 171 48.39 -4.25 -23.95
C ALA A 171 48.47 -5.46 -22.99
N ASN A 172 47.70 -5.46 -21.90
CA ASN A 172 47.74 -6.49 -20.87
C ASN A 172 46.88 -7.71 -21.25
N CYS A 173 47.28 -8.42 -22.31
CA CYS A 173 46.53 -9.57 -22.84
C CYS A 173 46.26 -10.65 -21.77
N GLN A 174 47.17 -10.78 -20.80
CA GLN A 174 47.14 -11.81 -19.75
C GLN A 174 45.99 -11.67 -18.76
N THR A 175 45.28 -10.53 -18.75
CA THR A 175 44.07 -10.36 -17.94
C THR A 175 42.91 -11.25 -18.42
N CYS A 176 42.92 -11.64 -19.69
CA CYS A 176 41.87 -12.44 -20.31
C CYS A 176 42.39 -13.68 -21.05
N HIS A 177 43.60 -13.62 -21.60
CA HIS A 177 44.23 -14.71 -22.31
C HIS A 177 45.29 -15.38 -21.44
N SER A 178 45.54 -16.66 -21.68
CA SER A 178 46.65 -17.38 -21.07
C SER A 178 47.40 -18.15 -22.14
N THR A 179 48.63 -18.54 -21.85
CA THR A 179 49.44 -19.39 -22.74
C THR A 179 48.90 -20.82 -22.84
N ALA A 180 47.99 -21.23 -21.95
CA ALA A 180 47.46 -22.60 -21.89
C ALA A 180 46.39 -22.89 -22.96
N ALA A 181 45.61 -21.88 -23.37
CA ALA A 181 44.52 -22.03 -24.33
C ALA A 181 44.75 -21.20 -25.60
N ALA A 182 44.05 -21.53 -26.69
CA ALA A 182 44.08 -20.68 -27.88
C ALA A 182 43.37 -19.34 -27.60
N PHE A 183 43.87 -18.24 -28.18
CA PHE A 183 43.25 -16.91 -28.00
C PHE A 183 41.75 -16.89 -28.31
N ALA A 184 41.31 -17.65 -29.31
CA ALA A 184 39.90 -17.74 -29.71
C ALA A 184 39.00 -18.41 -28.65
N ASP A 185 39.57 -19.26 -27.79
CA ASP A 185 38.81 -19.97 -26.76
C ASP A 185 38.55 -19.11 -25.52
N ALA A 186 39.29 -18.01 -25.32
CA ALA A 186 39.08 -17.10 -24.20
C ALA A 186 37.66 -16.51 -24.17
N ARG A 187 37.01 -16.39 -25.35
CA ARG A 187 35.60 -16.00 -25.46
C ARG A 187 34.67 -16.90 -24.66
N LYS A 188 34.93 -18.22 -24.63
CA LYS A 188 34.05 -19.20 -23.97
C LYS A 188 34.07 -19.06 -22.44
N GLY A 189 35.16 -18.54 -21.90
CA GLY A 189 35.35 -18.36 -20.45
C GLY A 189 35.27 -16.91 -19.98
N PHE A 190 34.88 -15.96 -20.85
CA PHE A 190 34.80 -14.57 -20.44
C PHE A 190 33.61 -14.34 -19.51
N ASP A 191 33.92 -14.04 -18.25
CA ASP A 191 32.93 -13.70 -17.24
C ASP A 191 32.59 -12.21 -17.23
N HIS A 192 31.36 -11.88 -17.65
CA HIS A 192 30.81 -10.53 -17.60
C HIS A 192 30.55 -10.00 -16.18
N SER A 193 30.58 -10.83 -15.14
CA SER A 193 30.49 -10.38 -13.74
C SER A 193 31.64 -9.45 -13.34
N ARG A 194 32.77 -9.56 -14.03
CA ARG A 194 33.97 -8.73 -13.85
C ARG A 194 33.95 -7.46 -14.70
N ALA A 195 32.94 -7.28 -15.55
CA ALA A 195 32.78 -6.11 -16.40
C ALA A 195 31.90 -5.06 -15.71
N ARG A 196 31.90 -3.83 -16.25
CA ARG A 196 31.06 -2.73 -15.73
C ARG A 196 29.56 -2.98 -15.86
N PHE A 197 29.16 -3.89 -16.75
CA PHE A 197 27.78 -4.28 -16.97
C PHE A 197 27.67 -5.81 -16.79
N PRO A 198 27.27 -6.28 -15.59
CA PRO A 198 27.05 -7.70 -15.35
C PRO A 198 25.80 -8.18 -16.08
N LEU A 199 25.94 -9.24 -16.87
CA LEU A 199 24.80 -9.84 -17.56
C LEU A 199 23.95 -10.63 -16.56
N LEU A 200 22.72 -10.15 -16.33
CA LEU A 200 21.76 -10.76 -15.41
C LEU A 200 20.53 -11.27 -16.16
N GLY A 201 19.91 -12.32 -15.63
CA GLY A 201 18.73 -12.97 -16.20
C GLY A 201 18.94 -13.40 -17.65
N ALA A 202 18.00 -13.04 -18.53
CA ALA A 202 18.02 -13.36 -19.95
C ALA A 202 19.23 -12.77 -20.70
N HIS A 203 19.87 -11.72 -20.18
CA HIS A 203 21.05 -11.14 -20.83
C HIS A 203 22.26 -12.07 -20.83
N ARG A 204 22.30 -13.10 -19.98
CA ARG A 204 23.41 -14.05 -19.89
C ARG A 204 23.63 -14.86 -21.17
N THR A 205 22.60 -15.01 -21.99
CA THR A 205 22.64 -15.79 -23.23
C THR A 205 22.76 -14.92 -24.48
N VAL A 206 22.94 -13.60 -24.33
CA VAL A 206 23.09 -12.67 -25.46
C VAL A 206 24.45 -12.88 -26.10
N GLU A 207 24.47 -12.99 -27.43
CA GLU A 207 25.71 -13.11 -28.19
C GLU A 207 26.53 -11.81 -28.08
N CYS A 208 27.85 -11.93 -27.90
CA CYS A 208 28.74 -10.77 -27.71
C CYS A 208 28.57 -9.70 -28.78
N ALA A 209 28.34 -10.13 -30.03
CA ALA A 209 28.20 -9.25 -31.20
C ALA A 209 26.93 -8.39 -31.18
N GLN A 210 25.91 -8.74 -30.39
CA GLN A 210 24.69 -7.92 -30.26
C GLN A 210 24.95 -6.61 -29.50
N CYS A 211 25.97 -6.60 -28.64
CA CYS A 211 26.41 -5.38 -27.95
C CYS A 211 27.70 -4.85 -28.59
N HIS A 212 28.72 -5.70 -28.73
CA HIS A 212 30.06 -5.32 -29.15
C HIS A 212 30.23 -5.33 -30.67
N VAL A 213 29.56 -4.39 -31.33
CA VAL A 213 29.61 -4.22 -32.79
C VAL A 213 31.05 -3.95 -33.24
N ASN A 214 31.45 -4.59 -34.34
CA ASN A 214 32.81 -4.47 -34.92
C ASN A 214 33.96 -4.84 -33.95
N LYS A 215 33.69 -5.70 -32.96
CA LYS A 215 34.68 -6.09 -31.92
C LYS A 215 35.14 -4.91 -31.06
N THR A 216 34.25 -3.93 -30.86
CA THR A 216 34.50 -2.78 -29.97
C THR A 216 33.92 -3.08 -28.60
N PHE A 217 34.79 -3.22 -27.60
CA PHE A 217 34.41 -3.68 -26.26
C PHE A 217 34.26 -2.55 -25.23
N THR A 218 34.59 -1.32 -25.60
CA THR A 218 34.53 -0.13 -24.75
C THR A 218 33.62 0.95 -25.34
N GLY A 219 33.18 1.91 -24.53
CA GLY A 219 32.42 3.09 -24.99
C GLY A 219 30.91 2.88 -25.21
N LEU A 220 30.37 1.68 -24.93
CA LEU A 220 28.92 1.47 -24.94
C LEU A 220 28.24 2.27 -23.82
N LYS A 221 27.08 2.86 -24.12
CA LYS A 221 26.15 3.39 -23.11
C LYS A 221 25.29 2.24 -22.58
N PHE A 222 25.14 2.16 -21.27
CA PHE A 222 24.38 1.11 -20.58
C PHE A 222 23.81 1.61 -19.24
N ALA A 223 23.73 2.93 -19.05
CA ALA A 223 23.25 3.52 -17.81
C ALA A 223 21.74 3.29 -17.63
N SER A 224 21.00 3.16 -18.73
CA SER A 224 19.56 2.89 -18.74
C SER A 224 19.22 1.73 -19.67
N CYS A 225 18.09 1.05 -19.38
CA CYS A 225 17.55 0.02 -20.27
C CYS A 225 17.30 0.57 -21.69
N ALA A 226 16.98 1.86 -21.79
CA ALA A 226 16.69 2.55 -23.04
C ALA A 226 17.93 2.77 -23.93
N ASP A 227 19.15 2.64 -23.39
CA ASP A 227 20.38 2.72 -24.18
C ASP A 227 20.49 1.56 -25.19
N CYS A 228 19.84 0.42 -24.88
CA CYS A 228 19.82 -0.76 -25.75
C CYS A 228 18.41 -1.11 -26.25
N HIS A 229 17.38 -0.93 -25.43
CA HIS A 229 16.01 -1.34 -25.75
C HIS A 229 15.14 -0.16 -26.16
N LYS A 230 14.52 -0.27 -27.34
CA LYS A 230 13.47 0.67 -27.75
C LYS A 230 12.17 0.38 -26.99
N THR A 231 11.60 1.41 -26.37
CA THR A 231 10.34 1.25 -25.63
C THR A 231 9.16 0.98 -26.58
N PRO A 232 8.38 -0.09 -26.36
CA PRO A 232 7.11 -0.31 -27.07
C PRO A 232 5.95 0.48 -26.44
N HIS A 233 6.20 1.21 -25.36
CA HIS A 233 5.19 1.95 -24.60
C HIS A 233 4.98 3.36 -25.13
N ARG A 234 3.80 3.93 -24.85
CA ARG A 234 3.53 5.36 -24.97
C ARG A 234 4.38 6.16 -23.97
N ALA A 235 4.75 7.39 -24.34
CA ALA A 235 5.66 8.25 -23.57
C ALA A 235 5.30 8.45 -22.09
N ALA A 236 4.02 8.30 -21.73
CA ALA A 236 3.50 8.48 -20.38
C ALA A 236 4.09 7.53 -19.31
N LEU A 237 4.71 6.41 -19.69
CA LEU A 237 5.27 5.44 -18.73
C LEU A 237 6.74 5.71 -18.35
N GLY A 238 7.37 6.75 -18.92
CA GLY A 238 8.76 7.12 -18.61
C GLY A 238 9.80 6.09 -19.08
N GLY A 239 11.06 6.29 -18.64
CA GLY A 239 12.20 5.45 -19.01
C GLY A 239 12.60 4.38 -17.99
N GLU A 240 12.02 4.42 -16.78
CA GLU A 240 12.38 3.55 -15.65
C GLU A 240 11.77 2.14 -15.80
N CYS A 241 12.35 1.34 -16.69
CA CYS A 241 11.81 0.02 -17.03
C CYS A 241 11.82 -0.95 -15.84
N ALA A 242 12.85 -0.83 -14.98
CA ALA A 242 13.07 -1.71 -13.83
C ALA A 242 11.98 -1.63 -12.76
N THR A 243 11.12 -0.60 -12.78
CA THR A 243 9.98 -0.53 -11.84
C THR A 243 8.89 -1.53 -12.17
N CYS A 244 8.85 -2.05 -13.41
CA CYS A 244 7.80 -2.94 -13.90
C CYS A 244 8.33 -4.22 -14.57
N HIS A 245 9.56 -4.20 -15.06
CA HIS A 245 10.19 -5.33 -15.76
C HIS A 245 11.35 -5.89 -14.94
N GLY A 246 11.39 -7.22 -14.83
CA GLY A 246 12.55 -7.94 -14.30
C GLY A 246 13.45 -8.47 -15.43
N ASN A 247 14.68 -8.83 -15.08
CA ASN A 247 15.71 -9.25 -16.05
C ASN A 247 15.52 -10.67 -16.59
N GLU A 248 14.63 -11.49 -16.02
CA GLU A 248 14.51 -12.91 -16.35
C GLU A 248 13.66 -13.19 -17.60
N THR A 249 12.47 -12.60 -17.70
CA THR A 249 11.54 -12.91 -18.81
C THR A 249 10.93 -11.68 -19.47
N TRP A 250 11.26 -10.46 -18.99
CA TRP A 250 10.69 -9.16 -19.38
C TRP A 250 9.14 -9.05 -19.34
N LYS A 251 8.44 -10.15 -19.04
CA LYS A 251 6.99 -10.19 -18.88
C LYS A 251 6.61 -9.58 -17.53
N THR A 252 5.82 -8.52 -17.56
CA THR A 252 5.25 -7.92 -16.35
C THR A 252 4.09 -8.76 -15.86
N THR A 253 4.29 -9.50 -14.77
CA THR A 253 3.23 -10.26 -14.08
C THR A 253 2.64 -9.49 -12.90
N ARG A 254 3.28 -8.39 -12.48
CA ARG A 254 2.84 -7.53 -11.38
C ARG A 254 3.03 -6.06 -11.74
N ILE A 255 1.98 -5.27 -11.55
CA ILE A 255 2.00 -3.81 -11.64
C ILE A 255 1.56 -3.27 -10.29
N ASP A 256 2.35 -2.37 -9.73
CA ASP A 256 1.96 -1.65 -8.53
C ASP A 256 0.88 -0.61 -8.87
N HIS A 257 -0.37 -0.95 -8.54
CA HIS A 257 -1.52 -0.07 -8.80
C HIS A 257 -1.56 1.14 -7.87
N ALA A 258 -0.81 1.16 -6.76
CA ALA A 258 -0.71 2.34 -5.89
C ALA A 258 -0.07 3.54 -6.62
N ARG A 259 0.68 3.28 -7.69
CA ARG A 259 1.33 4.29 -8.55
C ARG A 259 0.51 4.63 -9.80
N THR A 260 -0.72 4.14 -9.90
CA THR A 260 -1.60 4.36 -11.05
C THR A 260 -2.79 5.25 -10.67
N ALA A 261 -3.55 5.70 -11.68
CA ALA A 261 -4.77 6.47 -11.45
C ALA A 261 -5.88 5.69 -10.73
N PHE A 262 -5.76 4.36 -10.60
CA PHE A 262 -6.73 3.52 -9.89
C PHE A 262 -6.03 2.60 -8.88
N PRO A 263 -5.80 3.10 -7.65
CA PRO A 263 -5.26 2.28 -6.57
C PRO A 263 -6.24 1.15 -6.19
N LEU A 264 -5.78 -0.09 -6.22
CA LEU A 264 -6.59 -1.25 -5.83
C LEU A 264 -6.74 -1.31 -4.31
N LYS A 265 -7.78 -0.66 -3.78
CA LYS A 265 -8.14 -0.66 -2.36
C LYS A 265 -9.19 -1.72 -2.03
N GLY A 266 -9.19 -2.19 -0.78
CA GLY A 266 -10.18 -3.14 -0.28
C GLY A 266 -10.25 -4.40 -1.13
N LYS A 267 -11.45 -4.80 -1.54
CA LYS A 267 -11.68 -6.02 -2.33
C LYS A 267 -11.12 -5.95 -3.75
N HIS A 268 -10.82 -4.77 -4.29
CA HIS A 268 -10.20 -4.65 -5.61
C HIS A 268 -8.79 -5.23 -5.67
N GLY A 269 -8.07 -5.28 -4.54
CA GLY A 269 -6.70 -5.82 -4.48
C GLY A 269 -6.60 -7.31 -4.81
N GLY A 270 -7.70 -8.06 -4.67
CA GLY A 270 -7.76 -9.50 -4.98
C GLY A 270 -8.29 -9.83 -6.38
N VAL A 271 -8.67 -8.82 -7.17
CA VAL A 271 -9.28 -9.05 -8.49
C VAL A 271 -8.20 -9.47 -9.49
N PRO A 272 -8.40 -10.59 -10.24
CA PRO A 272 -7.42 -11.00 -11.25
C PRO A 272 -7.23 -9.93 -12.32
N CYS A 273 -5.98 -9.71 -12.76
CA CYS A 273 -5.62 -8.67 -13.74
C CYS A 273 -6.48 -8.73 -15.02
N ALA A 274 -6.79 -9.94 -15.49
CA ALA A 274 -7.56 -10.17 -16.71
C ALA A 274 -9.02 -9.65 -16.62
N SER A 275 -9.55 -9.46 -15.41
CA SER A 275 -10.91 -8.93 -15.20
C SER A 275 -11.04 -7.47 -15.65
N CYS A 276 -9.94 -6.72 -15.60
CA CYS A 276 -9.89 -5.32 -16.03
C CYS A 276 -9.08 -5.16 -17.32
N HIS A 277 -7.98 -5.89 -17.48
CA HIS A 277 -7.08 -5.84 -18.62
C HIS A 277 -7.39 -6.94 -19.64
N VAL A 278 -8.57 -6.86 -20.26
CA VAL A 278 -8.99 -7.75 -21.37
C VAL A 278 -8.11 -7.63 -22.62
N LYS A 279 -7.36 -6.53 -22.71
CA LYS A 279 -6.30 -6.26 -23.70
C LYS A 279 -5.03 -5.84 -22.94
N PRO A 280 -3.84 -5.94 -23.55
CA PRO A 280 -2.60 -5.52 -22.90
C PRO A 280 -2.71 -4.10 -22.33
N ALA A 281 -2.48 -3.95 -21.02
CA ALA A 281 -2.66 -2.69 -20.27
C ALA A 281 -1.86 -1.51 -20.86
N ALA A 282 -0.73 -1.80 -21.50
CA ALA A 282 0.09 -0.82 -22.22
C ALA A 282 -0.61 -0.21 -23.45
N ARG A 283 -1.58 -0.92 -24.05
CA ARG A 283 -2.25 -0.52 -25.29
C ARG A 283 -3.60 0.13 -25.06
N VAL A 284 -4.35 -0.33 -24.06
CA VAL A 284 -5.71 0.14 -23.80
C VAL A 284 -5.82 0.70 -22.39
N ARG A 285 -6.30 1.93 -22.30
CA ARG A 285 -6.66 2.54 -21.02
C ARG A 285 -7.96 1.93 -20.53
N VAL A 286 -7.98 1.48 -19.29
CA VAL A 286 -9.21 1.05 -18.61
C VAL A 286 -9.83 2.28 -17.96
N GLU A 287 -11.03 2.64 -18.41
CA GLU A 287 -11.80 3.74 -17.83
C GLU A 287 -12.32 3.33 -16.45
N SER A 288 -11.95 4.09 -15.41
CA SER A 288 -12.14 3.72 -13.99
C SER A 288 -12.49 4.91 -13.08
N ASP A 289 -12.86 6.04 -13.68
CA ASP A 289 -13.28 7.29 -13.03
C ASP A 289 -14.59 7.19 -12.23
N ARG A 290 -15.39 6.12 -12.42
CA ARG A 290 -16.65 5.92 -11.70
C ARG A 290 -16.96 4.44 -11.53
N CYS A 291 -17.56 4.08 -10.39
CA CYS A 291 -17.85 2.70 -10.00
C CYS A 291 -18.71 1.97 -11.05
N ALA A 292 -19.67 2.68 -11.65
CA ALA A 292 -20.61 2.17 -12.63
C ALA A 292 -19.99 1.70 -13.95
N ARG A 293 -18.70 1.98 -14.21
CA ARG A 293 -17.99 1.43 -15.38
C ARG A 293 -17.71 -0.06 -15.26
N CYS A 294 -17.62 -0.56 -14.03
CA CYS A 294 -17.35 -1.96 -13.75
C CYS A 294 -18.51 -2.62 -13.00
N HIS A 295 -19.21 -1.87 -12.15
CA HIS A 295 -20.32 -2.38 -11.34
C HIS A 295 -21.66 -2.03 -11.96
N VAL A 296 -22.57 -3.00 -11.96
CA VAL A 296 -23.96 -2.80 -12.37
C VAL A 296 -24.70 -2.03 -11.27
N ASP A 297 -25.40 -0.97 -11.65
CA ASP A 297 -26.31 -0.26 -10.75
C ASP A 297 -27.58 -1.10 -10.49
N VAL A 298 -27.58 -1.81 -9.36
CA VAL A 298 -28.72 -2.61 -8.90
C VAL A 298 -29.91 -1.75 -8.46
N HIS A 299 -29.70 -0.43 -8.26
CA HIS A 299 -30.74 0.53 -7.92
C HIS A 299 -31.46 1.09 -9.15
N LYS A 300 -31.07 0.68 -10.36
CA LYS A 300 -31.79 1.03 -11.60
C LYS A 300 -31.96 2.55 -11.81
N GLY A 301 -30.93 3.33 -11.48
CA GLY A 301 -30.93 4.79 -11.69
C GLY A 301 -31.75 5.59 -10.69
N GLN A 302 -32.18 4.98 -9.57
CA GLN A 302 -32.90 5.71 -8.50
C GLN A 302 -32.03 6.72 -7.75
N PHE A 303 -30.70 6.59 -7.85
CA PHE A 303 -29.74 7.48 -7.21
C PHE A 303 -28.78 8.06 -8.26
N PRO A 304 -28.23 9.27 -8.02
CA PRO A 304 -27.05 9.74 -8.75
C PRO A 304 -25.93 8.69 -8.66
N GLN A 305 -25.08 8.61 -9.70
CA GLN A 305 -23.99 7.61 -9.78
C GLN A 305 -22.80 7.92 -8.85
N ASP A 306 -23.08 8.46 -7.67
CA ASP A 306 -22.14 8.65 -6.57
C ASP A 306 -22.26 7.47 -5.59
N CYS A 307 -21.78 6.30 -6.04
CA CYS A 307 -21.87 5.08 -5.23
C CYS A 307 -21.11 5.20 -3.90
N ALA A 308 -20.10 6.07 -3.84
CA ALA A 308 -19.22 6.26 -2.69
C ALA A 308 -19.91 6.94 -1.49
N SER A 309 -21.05 7.60 -1.71
CA SER A 309 -21.84 8.20 -0.62
C SER A 309 -22.39 7.16 0.35
N CYS A 310 -22.58 5.93 -0.13
CA CYS A 310 -23.14 4.83 0.63
C CYS A 310 -22.17 3.64 0.68
N HIS A 311 -21.63 3.22 -0.46
CA HIS A 311 -20.78 2.05 -0.59
C HIS A 311 -19.29 2.41 -0.56
N ASN A 312 -18.45 1.43 -0.24
CA ASN A 312 -17.00 1.59 -0.27
C ASN A 312 -16.32 0.31 -0.76
N GLU A 313 -14.99 0.36 -0.87
CA GLU A 313 -14.19 -0.73 -1.42
C GLU A 313 -14.14 -1.98 -0.51
N ALA A 314 -14.64 -1.92 0.73
CA ALA A 314 -14.83 -3.11 1.56
C ALA A 314 -16.06 -3.92 1.12
N GLY A 315 -17.06 -3.30 0.49
CA GLY A 315 -18.17 -3.98 -0.17
C GLY A 315 -19.46 -3.17 -0.25
N PHE A 316 -20.40 -3.67 -1.07
CA PHE A 316 -21.71 -3.05 -1.30
C PHE A 316 -22.80 -3.44 -0.27
N ALA A 317 -22.56 -4.45 0.57
CA ALA A 317 -23.61 -5.09 1.38
C ALA A 317 -24.15 -4.26 2.56
N LYS A 318 -23.49 -3.16 2.94
CA LYS A 318 -23.91 -2.26 4.01
C LYS A 318 -23.49 -0.84 3.68
N GLY A 319 -24.33 -0.15 2.93
CA GLY A 319 -24.11 1.26 2.68
C GLY A 319 -24.20 2.04 3.99
N ALA A 320 -23.29 2.98 4.23
CA ALA A 320 -23.42 3.94 5.33
C ALA A 320 -24.54 4.94 4.96
N PHE A 321 -25.79 4.51 5.11
CA PHE A 321 -26.97 5.32 4.84
C PHE A 321 -27.67 5.67 6.16
N ASP A 322 -27.77 6.96 6.43
CA ASP A 322 -28.41 7.52 7.61
C ASP A 322 -29.73 8.15 7.19
N HIS A 323 -30.82 7.50 7.56
CA HIS A 323 -32.17 7.89 7.18
C HIS A 323 -32.58 9.23 7.81
N ASP A 324 -32.03 9.58 8.97
CA ASP A 324 -32.35 10.82 9.70
C ASP A 324 -31.66 12.02 9.07
N ARG A 325 -30.43 11.82 8.56
CA ARG A 325 -29.64 12.88 7.91
C ARG A 325 -29.93 13.05 6.43
N GLN A 326 -30.33 11.97 5.75
CA GLN A 326 -30.41 11.94 4.28
C GLN A 326 -31.85 11.92 3.76
N THR A 327 -32.85 11.81 4.62
CA THR A 327 -34.27 11.82 4.22
C THR A 327 -35.11 12.74 5.10
N LYS A 328 -36.35 12.98 4.69
CA LYS A 328 -37.34 13.75 5.47
C LYS A 328 -38.09 12.90 6.51
N PHE A 329 -37.82 11.60 6.58
CA PHE A 329 -38.52 10.66 7.46
C PHE A 329 -37.54 10.00 8.42
N PRO A 330 -37.29 10.56 9.61
CA PRO A 330 -36.34 9.98 10.54
C PRO A 330 -36.86 8.66 11.13
N LEU A 331 -36.02 7.63 11.17
CA LEU A 331 -36.36 6.31 11.69
C LEU A 331 -36.20 6.31 13.22
N THR A 332 -37.24 6.78 13.92
CA THR A 332 -37.24 6.84 15.38
C THR A 332 -38.01 5.69 16.04
N GLY A 333 -37.74 5.43 17.31
CA GLY A 333 -38.42 4.42 18.12
C GLY A 333 -38.29 3.02 17.51
N ARG A 334 -39.42 2.31 17.36
CA ARG A 334 -39.42 0.94 16.82
C ARG A 334 -39.12 0.87 15.32
N HIS A 335 -39.17 1.98 14.60
CA HIS A 335 -38.85 2.01 13.17
C HIS A 335 -37.34 2.01 12.89
N ALA A 336 -36.51 2.43 13.85
CA ALA A 336 -35.04 2.48 13.73
C ALA A 336 -34.40 1.12 13.39
N ALA A 337 -35.00 0.03 13.87
CA ALA A 337 -34.49 -1.33 13.70
C ALA A 337 -35.12 -2.08 12.52
N LEU A 338 -36.02 -1.44 11.75
CA LEU A 338 -36.67 -2.10 10.62
C LEU A 338 -35.73 -2.19 9.42
N PRO A 339 -35.66 -3.35 8.74
CA PRO A 339 -34.93 -3.44 7.49
C PRO A 339 -35.70 -2.72 6.37
N CYS A 340 -34.97 -2.19 5.39
CA CYS A 340 -35.48 -1.27 4.37
C CYS A 340 -36.72 -1.79 3.63
N GLU A 341 -36.74 -3.09 3.31
CA GLU A 341 -37.81 -3.76 2.59
C GLU A 341 -39.14 -3.80 3.35
N ARG A 342 -39.16 -3.51 4.66
CA ARG A 342 -40.41 -3.44 5.43
C ARG A 342 -41.22 -2.19 5.10
N CYS A 343 -40.53 -1.10 4.76
CA CYS A 343 -41.14 0.18 4.41
C CYS A 343 -41.25 0.33 2.87
N HIS A 344 -40.23 -0.10 2.13
CA HIS A 344 -40.16 0.04 0.66
C HIS A 344 -40.83 -1.12 -0.12
N LYS A 345 -41.97 -1.63 0.39
CA LYS A 345 -42.71 -2.75 -0.24
C LYS A 345 -43.46 -2.36 -1.51
N GLY A 346 -44.11 -1.18 -1.50
CA GLY A 346 -45.01 -0.74 -2.58
C GLY A 346 -44.29 -0.40 -3.87
N ALA A 347 -43.11 0.21 -3.75
CA ALA A 347 -42.24 0.54 -4.87
C ALA A 347 -41.79 -0.70 -5.64
N SER A 348 -41.62 -1.84 -4.96
CA SER A 348 -41.11 -3.10 -5.55
C SER A 348 -42.13 -3.87 -6.38
N LYS A 349 -43.42 -3.46 -6.42
CA LYS A 349 -44.49 -4.15 -7.17
C LYS A 349 -44.41 -3.99 -8.70
N GLY A 350 -43.53 -3.10 -9.21
CA GLY A 350 -43.25 -2.95 -10.64
C GLY A 350 -41.94 -3.60 -11.10
N ALA A 351 -41.14 -4.18 -10.19
CA ALA A 351 -39.95 -4.92 -10.57
C ALA A 351 -40.37 -6.35 -10.96
N VAL A 352 -40.51 -6.60 -12.26
CA VAL A 352 -40.67 -7.95 -12.81
C VAL A 352 -39.66 -8.86 -12.12
N ALA A 353 -40.17 -9.89 -11.44
CA ALA A 353 -39.34 -10.95 -10.91
C ALA A 353 -38.64 -11.62 -12.09
N ALA A 354 -37.35 -11.32 -12.29
CA ALA A 354 -36.54 -12.09 -13.21
C ALA A 354 -36.54 -13.56 -12.75
N PRO A 355 -36.65 -14.53 -13.66
CA PRO A 355 -36.71 -15.94 -13.30
C PRO A 355 -35.46 -16.32 -12.52
N ALA A 356 -35.67 -17.07 -11.44
CA ALA A 356 -34.66 -17.54 -10.51
C ALA A 356 -33.63 -18.43 -11.21
N ARG A 357 -32.63 -17.83 -11.85
CA ARG A 357 -31.37 -18.49 -12.18
C ARG A 357 -30.23 -17.55 -11.79
N THR A 358 -29.42 -18.03 -10.85
CA THR A 358 -28.21 -17.41 -10.29
C THR A 358 -28.45 -16.15 -9.44
N GLY A 359 -28.70 -16.34 -8.13
CA GLY A 359 -28.23 -15.45 -7.04
C GLY A 359 -28.38 -13.92 -7.14
N ALA A 360 -29.26 -13.38 -7.99
CA ALA A 360 -29.39 -11.95 -8.18
C ALA A 360 -29.97 -11.28 -6.92
N PRO A 361 -29.39 -10.17 -6.43
CA PRO A 361 -29.90 -9.46 -5.27
C PRO A 361 -31.29 -8.89 -5.57
N ARG A 362 -32.21 -9.03 -4.61
CA ARG A 362 -33.56 -8.45 -4.70
C ARG A 362 -33.43 -6.93 -4.80
N THR A 363 -33.81 -6.33 -5.93
CA THR A 363 -33.84 -4.87 -6.07
C THR A 363 -34.98 -4.31 -5.24
N VAL A 364 -34.65 -3.59 -4.17
CA VAL A 364 -35.60 -2.73 -3.46
C VAL A 364 -35.70 -1.43 -4.24
N LEU A 365 -36.91 -1.07 -4.66
CA LEU A 365 -37.18 0.26 -5.18
C LEU A 365 -37.43 1.18 -3.96
N PHE A 366 -36.63 2.23 -3.82
CA PHE A 366 -36.68 3.18 -2.70
C PHE A 366 -37.61 4.37 -2.98
N ALA A 367 -37.89 4.66 -4.25
CA ALA A 367 -38.80 5.74 -4.64
C ALA A 367 -40.28 5.43 -4.32
N GLY A 368 -41.04 6.46 -3.93
CA GLY A 368 -42.51 6.38 -3.82
C GLY A 368 -43.06 5.80 -2.52
N ALA A 369 -42.22 5.53 -1.51
CA ALA A 369 -42.71 5.25 -0.16
C ALA A 369 -43.28 6.53 0.46
N SER A 370 -44.51 6.45 0.98
CA SER A 370 -45.13 7.57 1.71
C SER A 370 -44.63 7.61 3.14
N GLY A 371 -44.38 8.82 3.66
CA GLY A 371 -44.08 9.06 5.08
C GLY A 371 -45.32 9.18 5.96
N ALA A 372 -46.53 9.09 5.40
CA ALA A 372 -47.77 9.19 6.17
C ALA A 372 -48.02 7.90 6.97
N CYS A 373 -48.37 8.01 8.26
CA CYS A 373 -48.60 6.82 9.12
C CYS A 373 -49.63 5.85 8.48
N VAL A 374 -50.68 6.39 7.88
CA VAL A 374 -51.78 5.63 7.27
C VAL A 374 -51.39 4.85 6.02
N SER A 375 -50.21 5.09 5.42
CA SER A 375 -49.74 4.26 4.31
C SER A 375 -49.25 2.89 4.75
N CYS A 376 -49.07 2.68 6.06
CA CYS A 376 -48.59 1.43 6.63
C CYS A 376 -49.42 0.94 7.83
N HIS A 377 -50.05 1.86 8.57
CA HIS A 377 -50.89 1.56 9.72
C HIS A 377 -52.36 1.79 9.39
N GLU A 378 -53.21 0.86 9.79
CA GLU A 378 -54.66 1.01 9.67
C GLU A 378 -55.15 2.11 10.63
N ASP A 379 -55.92 3.07 10.11
CA ASP A 379 -56.59 4.06 10.96
C ASP A 379 -57.88 3.49 11.56
N VAL A 380 -57.80 3.04 12.80
CA VAL A 380 -58.94 2.52 13.57
C VAL A 380 -59.92 3.61 14.00
N HIS A 381 -59.58 4.90 13.84
CA HIS A 381 -60.42 6.03 14.22
C HIS A 381 -61.39 6.45 13.10
N ARG A 382 -61.27 5.85 11.91
CA ARG A 382 -62.14 6.11 10.75
C ARG A 382 -62.26 7.61 10.41
N GLY A 383 -61.16 8.36 10.50
CA GLY A 383 -61.15 9.80 10.17
C GLY A 383 -61.76 10.72 11.23
N GLY A 384 -61.67 10.36 12.52
CA GLY A 384 -62.02 11.23 13.64
C GLY A 384 -61.30 12.60 13.63
N THR A 385 -61.77 13.53 14.48
CA THR A 385 -61.47 14.98 14.42
C THR A 385 -60.01 15.43 14.64
N VAL A 386 -59.06 14.51 14.84
CA VAL A 386 -57.62 14.80 14.94
C VAL A 386 -56.89 14.33 13.68
N ARG A 387 -56.38 15.27 12.88
CA ARG A 387 -55.75 14.98 11.57
C ARG A 387 -54.29 14.52 11.65
N ALA A 388 -53.60 14.69 12.78
CA ALA A 388 -52.18 14.30 12.93
C ALA A 388 -52.02 13.24 14.03
N CYS A 389 -51.65 12.01 13.64
CA CYS A 389 -51.49 10.87 14.53
C CYS A 389 -50.43 11.13 15.62
N GLU A 390 -49.38 11.89 15.29
CA GLU A 390 -48.22 12.20 16.13
C GLU A 390 -48.59 13.04 17.36
N THR A 391 -49.76 13.68 17.35
CA THR A 391 -50.30 14.42 18.51
C THR A 391 -50.53 13.50 19.71
N CYS A 392 -50.87 12.24 19.44
CA CYS A 392 -51.24 11.26 20.48
C CYS A 392 -50.37 10.01 20.45
N HIS A 393 -49.87 9.61 19.28
CA HIS A 393 -49.12 8.37 19.07
C HIS A 393 -47.64 8.66 18.84
N GLY A 394 -46.77 7.91 19.51
CA GLY A 394 -45.32 8.03 19.35
C GLY A 394 -44.74 6.87 18.54
N THR A 395 -43.57 7.09 17.93
CA THR A 395 -42.84 6.05 17.19
C THR A 395 -42.24 4.96 18.10
N ALA A 396 -42.12 5.21 19.41
CA ALA A 396 -41.79 4.21 20.42
C ALA A 396 -42.96 3.26 20.70
N GLY A 397 -44.21 3.72 20.55
CA GLY A 397 -45.42 2.92 20.77
C GLY A 397 -46.69 3.72 20.49
N PHE A 398 -47.66 3.05 19.86
CA PHE A 398 -48.96 3.64 19.50
C PHE A 398 -49.96 3.71 20.67
N ALA A 399 -49.66 3.11 21.82
CA ALA A 399 -50.55 3.18 22.98
C ALA A 399 -50.43 4.54 23.70
N VAL A 400 -51.55 5.23 23.89
CA VAL A 400 -51.61 6.48 24.67
C VAL A 400 -51.61 6.15 26.16
N ALA A 401 -50.50 6.42 26.86
CA ALA A 401 -50.38 6.13 28.28
C ALA A 401 -50.96 7.23 29.19
N ARG A 402 -50.90 8.49 28.76
CA ARG A 402 -51.43 9.67 29.47
C ARG A 402 -51.88 10.71 28.44
N PHE A 403 -53.01 11.35 28.67
CA PHE A 403 -53.55 12.42 27.83
C PHE A 403 -53.93 13.61 28.70
N GLN A 404 -53.55 14.83 28.30
CA GLN A 404 -53.85 16.06 29.01
C GLN A 404 -54.90 16.84 28.22
N HIS A 405 -56.06 17.08 28.84
CA HIS A 405 -57.13 17.87 28.24
C HIS A 405 -56.74 19.37 28.17
N PRO A 406 -57.39 20.17 27.30
CA PRO A 406 -57.20 21.62 27.27
C PRO A 406 -57.40 22.24 28.66
N ALA A 407 -56.65 23.31 28.95
CA ALA A 407 -56.69 23.98 30.26
C ALA A 407 -58.09 24.47 30.67
N THR A 408 -58.98 24.70 29.70
CA THR A 408 -60.39 25.05 29.91
C THR A 408 -61.18 23.99 30.67
N LEU A 409 -60.75 22.72 30.63
CA LEU A 409 -61.30 21.61 31.42
C LEU A 409 -60.46 21.29 32.66
N GLY A 410 -59.43 22.09 32.95
CA GLY A 410 -58.51 21.86 34.08
C GLY A 410 -59.20 21.88 35.43
N TRP A 411 -60.24 22.71 35.60
CA TRP A 411 -61.05 22.76 36.82
C TRP A 411 -61.76 21.43 37.10
N PHE A 412 -62.23 20.74 36.04
CA PHE A 412 -62.94 19.47 36.17
C PHE A 412 -62.00 18.35 36.64
N PHE A 413 -60.77 18.29 36.15
CA PHE A 413 -59.80 17.25 36.53
C PHE A 413 -59.02 17.56 37.82
N SER A 414 -59.60 18.33 38.73
CA SER A 414 -59.03 18.65 40.04
C SER A 414 -59.65 17.79 41.15
N GLY A 415 -59.03 17.76 42.33
CA GLY A 415 -59.55 17.02 43.49
C GLY A 415 -59.80 15.52 43.21
N GLN A 416 -60.98 15.01 43.57
CA GLN A 416 -61.34 13.61 43.35
C GLN A 416 -61.51 13.24 41.86
N HIS A 417 -61.78 14.22 41.00
CA HIS A 417 -61.93 14.01 39.56
C HIS A 417 -60.58 13.90 38.81
N ALA A 418 -59.45 14.19 39.46
CA ALA A 418 -58.11 14.01 38.88
C ALA A 418 -57.78 12.55 38.51
N LYS A 419 -58.49 11.59 39.13
CA LYS A 419 -58.37 10.15 38.86
C LYS A 419 -59.48 9.61 37.95
N ALA A 420 -60.31 10.48 37.37
CA ALA A 420 -61.37 10.06 36.47
C ALA A 420 -60.77 9.25 35.32
N THR A 421 -61.21 8.01 35.18
CA THR A 421 -60.80 7.19 34.04
C THR A 421 -61.47 7.71 32.78
N CYS A 422 -60.85 7.52 31.64
CA CYS A 422 -61.43 7.93 30.36
C CYS A 422 -62.86 7.36 30.20
N ALA A 423 -63.13 6.11 30.65
CA ALA A 423 -64.42 5.42 30.53
C ALA A 423 -65.54 6.10 31.33
N SER A 424 -65.20 7.01 32.24
CA SER A 424 -66.16 7.75 33.04
C SER A 424 -66.94 8.73 32.15
N CYS A 425 -66.25 9.43 31.25
CA CYS A 425 -66.82 10.47 30.39
C CYS A 425 -67.07 9.98 28.95
N HIS A 426 -66.34 8.95 28.53
CA HIS A 426 -66.45 8.37 27.20
C HIS A 426 -67.11 6.99 27.28
N GLY A 427 -68.06 6.71 26.39
CA GLY A 427 -68.83 5.46 26.32
C GLY A 427 -68.64 4.75 24.99
N ARG A 428 -68.82 3.42 25.00
CA ARG A 428 -68.87 2.58 23.79
C ARG A 428 -70.19 2.83 23.05
N PRO A 429 -70.28 2.83 21.70
CA PRO A 429 -71.55 3.00 21.01
C PRO A 429 -72.53 1.91 21.42
N PRO A 430 -73.84 2.21 21.47
CA PRO A 430 -74.86 1.18 21.57
C PRO A 430 -74.73 0.31 20.30
N ASN A 431 -74.60 -1.01 20.48
CA ASN A 431 -74.38 -2.05 19.45
C ASN A 431 -72.95 -2.62 19.31
N VAL A 432 -72.15 -2.63 20.39
CA VAL A 432 -71.02 -3.58 20.47
C VAL A 432 -71.22 -4.50 21.67
N PRO A 433 -71.35 -5.83 21.48
CA PRO A 433 -71.66 -6.74 22.57
C PRO A 433 -70.57 -6.75 23.64
N VAL A 434 -71.02 -6.84 24.89
CA VAL A 434 -70.19 -7.02 26.09
C VAL A 434 -69.87 -8.51 26.18
N VAL A 435 -68.61 -8.91 25.98
CA VAL A 435 -68.16 -10.22 26.47
C VAL A 435 -67.78 -10.01 27.94
N LEU A 436 -68.80 -10.04 28.81
CA LEU A 436 -68.60 -10.08 30.25
C LEU A 436 -68.47 -11.57 30.59
N ASP A 437 -67.27 -12.03 30.92
CA ASP A 437 -67.14 -13.31 31.63
C ASP A 437 -66.37 -13.08 32.93
N VAL A 438 -67.14 -12.74 33.97
CA VAL A 438 -66.69 -12.69 35.36
C VAL A 438 -67.05 -14.02 36.01
N ALA A 439 -66.35 -15.11 35.64
CA ALA A 439 -66.24 -16.34 36.44
C ALA A 439 -65.41 -17.44 35.73
N ARG A 440 -64.08 -17.33 35.72
CA ARG A 440 -63.10 -18.44 35.83
C ARG A 440 -61.71 -17.97 35.39
N ALA A 441 -60.89 -17.54 36.34
CA ALA A 441 -59.44 -17.42 36.17
C ALA A 441 -58.75 -17.91 37.45
N ALA A 442 -58.95 -19.18 37.77
CA ALA A 442 -58.04 -19.94 38.61
C ALA A 442 -57.65 -21.19 37.83
N ALA A 443 -56.33 -21.36 37.62
CA ALA A 443 -55.67 -22.51 37.00
C ALA A 443 -55.78 -22.66 35.47
N THR A 444 -54.94 -21.94 34.71
CA THR A 444 -54.01 -22.53 33.71
C THR A 444 -53.11 -21.44 33.10
N ARG A 445 -51.81 -21.74 32.99
CA ARG A 445 -50.85 -20.90 32.26
C ARG A 445 -51.17 -20.99 30.76
N VAL A 446 -51.76 -19.94 30.19
CA VAL A 446 -51.77 -19.70 28.75
C VAL A 446 -51.02 -18.39 28.49
N THR A 447 -49.89 -18.51 27.79
CA THR A 447 -49.19 -17.41 27.13
C THR A 447 -50.07 -16.92 25.98
N ALA A 448 -50.78 -15.82 26.18
CA ALA A 448 -51.41 -15.06 25.10
C ALA A 448 -51.16 -13.56 25.33
N ALA A 449 -50.73 -12.93 24.25
CA ALA A 449 -50.38 -11.54 24.14
C ALA A 449 -51.49 -10.60 24.63
N SER A 450 -51.05 -9.46 25.19
CA SER A 450 -51.78 -8.19 25.24
C SER A 450 -53.19 -8.25 25.83
N GLY A 451 -53.28 -7.89 27.11
CA GLY A 451 -54.50 -7.32 27.69
C GLY A 451 -54.90 -6.04 26.96
N ALA A 452 -55.56 -6.19 25.82
CA ALA A 452 -56.12 -5.11 25.04
C ALA A 452 -57.32 -4.52 25.81
N ARG A 453 -57.11 -3.35 26.44
CA ARG A 453 -58.19 -2.39 26.60
C ARG A 453 -58.78 -2.14 25.22
N ALA A 454 -60.12 -2.16 25.10
CA ALA A 454 -60.81 -1.85 23.86
C ALA A 454 -60.24 -0.56 23.23
N PRO A 455 -60.00 -0.53 21.90
CA PRO A 455 -59.45 0.64 21.24
C PRO A 455 -60.35 1.86 21.45
N ILE A 456 -59.72 3.02 21.67
CA ILE A 456 -60.37 4.32 21.92
C ILE A 456 -61.25 4.75 20.71
N GLY A 457 -61.08 4.14 19.53
CA GLY A 457 -61.91 4.41 18.35
C GLY A 457 -63.41 4.15 18.52
N ASP A 458 -63.80 3.31 19.49
CA ASP A 458 -65.21 3.06 19.83
C ASP A 458 -65.75 4.05 20.87
N TRP A 459 -65.01 5.09 21.27
CA TRP A 459 -65.38 5.90 22.42
C TRP A 459 -66.05 7.20 21.99
N GLN A 460 -67.37 7.24 22.07
CA GLN A 460 -68.14 8.47 21.92
C GLN A 460 -68.21 9.20 23.26
N PHE A 461 -68.31 10.53 23.24
CA PHE A 461 -68.65 11.26 24.47
C PHE A 461 -70.03 10.79 24.93
N LYS A 462 -70.14 10.37 26.19
CA LYS A 462 -71.46 10.24 26.82
C LYS A 462 -72.08 11.64 26.78
N ALA A 463 -73.35 11.77 26.44
CA ALA A 463 -74.06 13.05 26.41
C ALA A 463 -74.28 13.58 27.85
N ILE A 464 -73.19 13.87 28.55
CA ILE A 464 -73.16 14.42 29.90
C ILE A 464 -73.33 15.93 29.81
N GLY A 465 -74.25 16.46 30.61
CA GLY A 465 -74.41 17.91 30.78
C GLY A 465 -73.24 18.50 31.57
N THR A 466 -73.26 19.83 31.75
CA THR A 466 -72.29 20.54 32.60
C THR A 466 -72.75 20.66 34.06
N ALA A 467 -73.97 20.23 34.38
CA ALA A 467 -74.50 20.25 35.74
C ALA A 467 -74.02 19.04 36.55
N CYS A 468 -73.74 19.21 37.85
CA CYS A 468 -73.31 18.10 38.72
C CYS A 468 -74.30 16.91 38.68
N SER A 469 -75.60 17.20 38.56
CA SER A 469 -76.67 16.21 38.49
C SER A 469 -76.72 15.39 37.20
N SER A 470 -75.98 15.76 36.15
CA SER A 470 -75.88 14.91 34.96
C SER A 470 -74.98 13.69 35.17
N CYS A 471 -74.24 13.66 36.28
CA CYS A 471 -73.32 12.57 36.63
C CYS A 471 -73.56 12.02 38.04
N HIS A 472 -74.04 12.86 38.98
CA HIS A 472 -74.29 12.48 40.37
C HIS A 472 -75.80 12.51 40.69
N ALA A 473 -76.26 11.58 41.52
CA ALA A 473 -77.65 11.59 41.98
C ALA A 473 -77.90 12.79 42.91
N ASP A 474 -78.97 13.54 42.63
CA ASP A 474 -79.43 14.62 43.51
C ASP A 474 -80.25 14.04 44.67
N VAL A 475 -79.61 13.90 45.83
CA VAL A 475 -80.24 13.43 47.07
C VAL A 475 -81.28 14.40 47.64
N HIS A 476 -81.30 15.64 47.14
CA HIS A 476 -82.28 16.65 47.53
C HIS A 476 -83.49 16.68 46.58
N ALA A 477 -83.52 15.83 45.55
CA ALA A 477 -84.66 15.67 44.64
C ALA A 477 -85.20 17.02 44.09
N GLY A 478 -84.31 17.94 43.72
CA GLY A 478 -84.67 19.25 43.14
C GLY A 478 -85.24 20.26 44.13
N GLN A 479 -85.18 20.00 45.44
CA GLN A 479 -85.63 20.93 46.48
C GLN A 479 -84.88 22.28 46.45
N PHE A 480 -83.66 22.29 45.92
CA PHE A 480 -82.85 23.50 45.76
C PHE A 480 -82.68 23.85 44.28
N LYS A 481 -82.94 25.11 43.93
CA LYS A 481 -82.70 25.65 42.57
C LYS A 481 -81.27 26.19 42.37
N ALA A 482 -80.42 26.12 43.39
CA ALA A 482 -79.04 26.58 43.34
C ALA A 482 -78.11 25.48 42.78
N ALA A 483 -77.00 25.88 42.16
CA ALA A 483 -75.97 24.94 41.72
C ALA A 483 -75.31 24.27 42.95
N CYS A 484 -74.98 22.98 42.84
CA CYS A 484 -74.54 22.19 43.98
C CYS A 484 -73.25 22.74 44.63
N ASP A 485 -72.34 23.27 43.83
CA ASP A 485 -71.08 23.91 44.24
C ASP A 485 -71.27 25.19 45.09
N THR A 486 -72.49 25.74 45.12
CA THR A 486 -72.85 26.86 46.00
C THR A 486 -72.81 26.45 47.48
N CYS A 487 -73.14 25.19 47.77
CA CYS A 487 -73.24 24.67 49.14
C CYS A 487 -72.18 23.61 49.45
N HIS A 488 -71.73 22.89 48.44
CA HIS A 488 -70.79 21.77 48.55
C HIS A 488 -69.46 22.12 47.88
N ALA A 489 -68.34 21.82 48.52
CA ALA A 489 -67.03 21.99 47.87
C ALA A 489 -66.69 20.75 47.03
N VAL A 490 -66.24 20.97 45.79
CA VAL A 490 -65.95 19.90 44.81
C VAL A 490 -64.69 19.11 45.20
N GLU A 491 -63.81 19.74 45.97
CA GLU A 491 -62.54 19.17 46.44
C GLU A 491 -62.70 18.29 47.70
N ASP A 492 -63.81 18.45 48.43
CA ASP A 492 -64.03 17.79 49.72
C ASP A 492 -64.38 16.31 49.57
N ARG A 493 -63.79 15.49 50.43
CA ARG A 493 -64.08 14.06 50.47
C ARG A 493 -65.50 13.83 51.00
N GLY A 494 -66.39 13.36 50.13
CA GLY A 494 -67.79 13.06 50.48
C GLY A 494 -68.77 14.20 50.19
N PHE A 495 -68.35 15.24 49.46
CA PHE A 495 -69.24 16.33 49.00
C PHE A 495 -70.04 16.95 50.16
N THR A 496 -69.35 17.31 51.25
CA THR A 496 -69.98 17.81 52.46
C THR A 496 -70.49 19.25 52.30
N ALA A 497 -71.66 19.56 52.85
CA ALA A 497 -72.25 20.89 52.78
C ALA A 497 -71.57 21.86 53.77
N GLY A 498 -70.37 22.34 53.42
CA GLY A 498 -69.56 23.20 54.28
C GLY A 498 -69.85 24.70 54.17
N ARG A 499 -70.63 25.13 53.16
CA ARG A 499 -70.74 26.56 52.78
C ARG A 499 -72.15 27.17 52.89
N PHE A 500 -73.14 26.38 53.30
CA PHE A 500 -74.53 26.84 53.39
C PHE A 500 -74.76 27.73 54.62
N SER A 501 -75.44 28.87 54.43
CA SER A 501 -75.83 29.78 55.51
C SER A 501 -77.26 30.27 55.34
N HIS A 502 -78.07 30.10 56.40
CA HIS A 502 -79.44 30.59 56.47
C HIS A 502 -79.56 32.12 56.44
N ALA A 503 -78.47 32.86 56.68
CA ALA A 503 -78.46 34.31 56.53
C ALA A 503 -78.69 34.76 55.07
N LYS A 504 -78.52 33.85 54.10
CA LYS A 504 -78.77 34.09 52.67
C LYS A 504 -80.20 33.72 52.25
N THR A 505 -81.05 33.25 53.16
CA THR A 505 -82.45 32.91 52.90
C THR A 505 -83.38 33.88 53.64
N GLY A 506 -84.69 33.86 53.34
CA GLY A 506 -85.68 34.65 54.07
C GLY A 506 -85.93 34.21 55.51
N PHE A 507 -85.18 33.21 56.00
CA PHE A 507 -85.33 32.65 57.35
C PHE A 507 -83.95 32.54 58.03
N PRO A 508 -83.38 33.66 58.48
CA PRO A 508 -82.11 33.65 59.19
C PRO A 508 -82.26 32.97 60.55
N LEU A 509 -81.43 31.95 60.81
CA LEU A 509 -81.39 31.33 62.14
C LEU A 509 -80.70 32.28 63.12
N THR A 510 -81.35 32.56 64.25
CA THR A 510 -80.84 33.42 65.31
C THR A 510 -80.73 32.66 66.63
N GLY A 511 -79.79 33.09 67.48
CA GLY A 511 -79.54 32.47 68.78
C GLY A 511 -79.11 31.00 68.65
N ARG A 512 -79.56 30.14 69.58
CA ARG A 512 -79.15 28.72 69.62
C ARG A 512 -79.45 27.92 68.35
N HIS A 513 -80.36 28.39 67.49
CA HIS A 513 -80.66 27.76 66.21
C HIS A 513 -79.50 27.84 65.21
N GLN A 514 -78.56 28.77 65.38
CA GLN A 514 -77.38 28.88 64.50
C GLN A 514 -76.46 27.66 64.56
N ALA A 515 -76.49 26.91 65.66
CA ALA A 515 -75.69 25.70 65.88
C ALA A 515 -76.52 24.41 65.74
N ALA A 516 -77.79 24.49 65.33
CA ALA A 516 -78.63 23.31 65.18
C ALA A 516 -78.21 22.51 63.93
N PRO A 517 -78.06 21.18 64.02
CA PRO A 517 -77.79 20.37 62.85
C PRO A 517 -78.98 20.43 61.87
N CYS A 518 -78.70 20.47 60.57
CA CYS A 518 -79.72 20.64 59.54
C CYS A 518 -80.89 19.65 59.66
N ALA A 519 -80.58 18.40 60.03
CA ALA A 519 -81.57 17.32 60.22
C ALA A 519 -82.58 17.58 61.37
N ALA A 520 -82.28 18.49 62.30
CA ALA A 520 -83.20 18.85 63.37
C ALA A 520 -84.40 19.69 62.88
N CYS A 521 -84.30 20.29 61.69
CA CYS A 521 -85.37 21.12 61.11
C CYS A 521 -85.78 20.68 59.71
N HIS A 522 -84.87 20.05 58.95
CA HIS A 522 -85.12 19.50 57.63
C HIS A 522 -85.18 17.99 57.69
N VAL A 523 -86.39 17.44 57.56
CA VAL A 523 -86.63 16.00 57.49
C VAL A 523 -86.77 15.56 56.02
N PRO A 524 -86.42 14.31 55.67
CA PRO A 524 -86.64 13.78 54.32
C PRO A 524 -88.11 13.83 53.93
N ALA A 525 -88.39 14.08 52.64
CA ALA A 525 -89.75 14.07 52.12
C ALA A 525 -90.43 12.71 52.41
N GLY A 526 -91.61 12.74 53.03
CA GLY A 526 -92.38 11.53 53.39
C GLY A 526 -92.30 11.08 54.85
N THR A 527 -91.72 11.89 55.75
CA THR A 527 -91.71 11.61 57.21
C THR A 527 -92.70 12.53 57.95
N GLU A 528 -93.59 11.94 58.77
CA GLU A 528 -94.55 12.69 59.58
C GLU A 528 -93.84 13.47 60.70
N ARG A 529 -94.22 14.75 60.88
CA ARG A 529 -93.67 15.60 61.95
C ARG A 529 -94.18 15.14 63.32
N PRO A 530 -93.32 14.97 64.34
CA PRO A 530 -93.78 14.81 65.71
C PRO A 530 -94.55 16.06 66.17
N ALA A 531 -95.64 15.87 66.90
CA ALA A 531 -96.43 16.95 67.49
C ALA A 531 -95.58 17.77 68.47
N ALA A 532 -95.79 19.10 68.50
CA ALA A 532 -95.10 20.01 69.40
C ALA A 532 -95.37 19.66 70.88
N PRO A 533 -94.37 19.73 71.78
CA PRO A 533 -94.55 19.42 73.20
C PRO A 533 -95.55 20.41 73.86
N PRO A 534 -96.42 19.94 74.78
CA PRO A 534 -97.44 20.77 75.39
C PRO A 534 -96.83 21.82 76.31
N GLY A 535 -97.23 23.10 76.15
CA GLY A 535 -96.88 24.18 77.09
C GLY A 535 -96.25 25.44 76.51
N ARG A 536 -96.13 25.60 75.18
CA ARG A 536 -95.68 26.88 74.57
C ARG A 536 -96.78 27.50 73.72
N LYS A 537 -97.20 28.71 74.07
CA LYS A 537 -98.09 29.53 73.24
C LYS A 537 -97.40 29.86 71.91
N PRO A 538 -98.12 29.85 70.77
CA PRO A 538 -97.58 30.32 69.51
C PRO A 538 -97.18 31.78 69.66
N VAL A 539 -95.91 32.10 69.37
CA VAL A 539 -95.50 33.50 69.17
C VAL A 539 -95.89 33.85 67.74
N THR A 540 -96.96 34.61 67.57
CA THR A 540 -97.28 35.27 66.31
C THR A 540 -96.23 36.35 66.05
N VAL A 541 -95.37 36.15 65.05
CA VAL A 541 -94.53 37.21 64.50
C VAL A 541 -95.38 37.98 63.48
N PRO A 542 -95.51 39.31 63.58
CA PRO A 542 -96.27 40.10 62.62
C PRO A 542 -95.62 40.05 61.23
N ALA A 543 -96.45 39.86 60.21
CA ALA A 543 -96.06 39.86 58.81
C ALA A 543 -95.54 41.26 58.41
N ALA A 544 -94.22 41.41 58.29
CA ALA A 544 -93.61 42.57 57.67
C ALA A 544 -93.44 42.31 56.16
N ALA A 545 -94.39 42.85 55.40
CA ALA A 545 -94.31 43.33 54.02
C ALA A 545 -93.41 42.57 53.05
N ALA A 546 -94.00 41.56 52.40
CA ALA A 546 -93.55 41.11 51.08
C ALA A 546 -93.85 42.21 50.04
N THR A 547 -92.87 43.06 49.73
CA THR A 547 -92.92 43.86 48.51
C THR A 547 -92.57 42.96 47.33
N ALA A 548 -93.56 42.76 46.47
CA ALA A 548 -93.48 42.02 45.22
C ALA A 548 -92.32 42.52 44.34
N ARG A 549 -91.46 41.58 43.93
CA ARG A 549 -90.54 41.77 42.81
C ARG A 549 -91.26 41.30 41.53
N PRO A 550 -91.15 42.03 40.41
CA PRO A 550 -91.86 41.69 39.17
C PRO A 550 -91.38 40.34 38.61
N ALA A 551 -92.34 39.55 38.14
CA ALA A 551 -92.14 38.32 37.41
C ALA A 551 -91.28 38.58 36.16
N ARG A 552 -90.19 37.82 36.00
CA ARG A 552 -89.54 37.60 34.71
C ARG A 552 -89.95 36.21 34.19
N PRO A 553 -90.36 36.09 32.92
CA PRO A 553 -90.83 34.83 32.36
C PRO A 553 -89.68 33.83 32.21
N HIS A 554 -89.85 32.65 32.78
CA HIS A 554 -89.13 31.44 32.37
C HIS A 554 -89.66 31.03 30.98
N GLY A 555 -88.96 31.46 29.93
CA GLY A 555 -89.09 30.92 28.58
C GLY A 555 -87.94 29.94 28.34
N SER A 556 -88.22 28.65 28.52
CA SER A 556 -87.42 27.54 28.01
C SER A 556 -87.34 27.59 26.49
N GLN A 557 -86.13 27.71 25.95
CA GLN A 557 -85.77 27.28 24.59
C GLN A 557 -84.24 27.20 24.52
N ALA A 558 -83.69 26.04 24.89
CA ALA A 558 -82.30 25.71 24.58
C ALA A 558 -82.24 25.29 23.10
N ALA A 559 -81.73 26.18 22.25
CA ALA A 559 -81.34 25.84 20.89
C ALA A 559 -80.11 24.90 20.92
N PRO A 560 -80.00 23.93 20.00
CA PRO A 560 -78.79 23.11 19.89
C PRO A 560 -77.63 24.00 19.43
N ILE A 561 -76.53 23.99 20.19
CA ILE A 561 -75.29 24.65 19.82
C ILE A 561 -74.67 23.84 18.66
N VAL A 562 -74.81 24.37 17.45
CA VAL A 562 -74.11 23.93 16.25
C VAL A 562 -72.72 24.57 16.25
N PHE A 563 -71.65 23.79 16.43
CA PHE A 563 -70.29 24.26 16.19
C PHE A 563 -70.03 24.35 14.68
N ARG A 564 -70.22 25.55 14.11
CA ARG A 564 -69.67 25.90 12.80
C ARG A 564 -68.19 26.22 12.94
N GLY A 565 -67.35 25.35 12.41
CA GLY A 565 -65.92 25.61 12.23
C GLY A 565 -65.69 26.59 11.09
N THR A 566 -64.90 27.63 11.34
CA THR A 566 -64.07 28.29 10.32
C THR A 566 -62.64 28.40 10.83
N PRO A 567 -61.65 28.36 9.92
CA PRO A 567 -60.29 27.91 10.23
C PRO A 567 -59.38 29.05 10.68
N ALA A 568 -58.48 28.77 11.61
CA ALA A 568 -57.34 29.63 11.90
C ALA A 568 -56.06 28.79 11.95
N ALA A 569 -55.22 29.05 10.95
CA ALA A 569 -53.75 29.06 10.91
C ALA A 569 -52.92 27.88 11.44
N CYS A 570 -52.07 27.42 10.50
CA CYS A 570 -50.90 26.52 10.56
C CYS A 570 -51.17 25.02 10.47
#